data_AF-R5ZF16-F1
#
_entry.id   AF-R5ZF16-F1
#
_cell.length_a   1.000
_cell.length_b   1.000
_cell.length_c   1.000
_cell.angle_alpha   90.00
_cell.angle_beta   90.00
_cell.angle_gamma   90.00
#
_symmetry.space_group_name_H-M   'P 1'
#
loop_
_entity.id
_entity.type
_entity.pdbx_description
1 polymer ?
#
loop_
_entity_poly.entity_id
_entity_poly.type
_entity_poly.pdbx_seq_one_letter_code
_entity_poly.pdbx_strand_id
1 'polypeptide(L)'
;MGIIAGSIDVVGSDVKQVTLDCINRMQEEEEGDALTILAGEELSDEAFQEIVDAIEEAQPDLEIDAHRGEQPLYPVIFSIE
;
A
#
# COMPACT_ATOMS: atom_id res chain seq x y z
N MET A 1 -10.61 3.22 -0.88
CA MET A 1 -11.19 1.86 -0.89
C MET A 1 -10.05 0.90 -1.17
N GLY A 2 -9.89 -0.12 -0.33
CA GLY A 2 -8.85 -1.13 -0.44
C GLY A 2 -9.44 -2.49 -0.80
N ILE A 3 -8.79 -3.18 -1.73
CA ILE A 3 -9.22 -4.47 -2.25
C ILE A 3 -8.12 -5.48 -1.97
N ILE A 4 -8.45 -6.56 -1.25
CA ILE A 4 -7.53 -7.66 -0.93
C ILE A 4 -8.12 -8.93 -1.55
N ALA A 5 -7.33 -9.63 -2.38
CA ALA A 5 -7.75 -10.87 -3.05
C ALA A 5 -9.14 -10.80 -3.76
N GLY A 6 -9.51 -9.63 -4.29
CA GLY A 6 -10.80 -9.42 -4.97
C GLY A 6 -11.99 -9.08 -4.06
N SER A 7 -11.77 -8.99 -2.74
CA SER A 7 -12.76 -8.56 -1.76
C SER A 7 -12.48 -7.12 -1.30
N ILE A 8 -13.54 -6.35 -1.04
CA ILE A 8 -13.41 -5.00 -0.47
C ILE A 8 -13.31 -5.16 1.05
N ASP A 9 -12.10 -5.04 1.57
CA ASP A 9 -11.82 -5.25 2.99
C ASP A 9 -11.74 -3.94 3.77
N VAL A 10 -11.36 -2.84 3.12
CA VAL A 10 -11.18 -1.54 3.78
C VAL A 10 -11.87 -0.42 3.01
N VAL A 11 -12.66 0.39 3.72
CA VAL A 11 -13.32 1.58 3.16
C VAL A 11 -12.94 2.80 4.01
N GLY A 12 -12.26 3.75 3.39
CA GLY A 12 -11.83 4.99 4.01
C GLY A 12 -11.79 6.13 2.98
N SER A 13 -11.63 7.35 3.50
CA SER A 13 -11.63 8.59 2.69
C SER A 13 -10.22 9.06 2.31
N ASP A 14 -9.18 8.46 2.87
CA ASP A 14 -7.78 8.83 2.67
C ASP A 14 -7.01 7.62 2.10
N VAL A 15 -6.23 7.84 1.03
CA VAL A 15 -5.51 6.77 0.34
C VAL A 15 -4.42 6.19 1.24
N LYS A 16 -3.68 7.04 1.96
CA LYS A 16 -2.61 6.60 2.85
C LYS A 16 -3.15 5.72 3.97
N GLN A 17 -4.22 6.18 4.63
CA GLN A 17 -4.84 5.41 5.71
C GLN A 17 -5.37 4.07 5.21
N VAL A 18 -6.05 4.05 4.06
CA VAL A 18 -6.58 2.81 3.48
C VAL A 18 -5.45 1.84 3.10
N THR A 19 -4.34 2.35 2.56
CA THR A 19 -3.17 1.51 2.23
C THR A 19 -2.58 0.87 3.48
N LEU A 20 -2.36 1.65 4.55
CA LEU A 20 -1.85 1.13 5.83
C LEU A 20 -2.78 0.09 6.44
N ASP A 21 -4.08 0.38 6.49
CA ASP A 21 -5.09 -0.54 7.03
C ASP A 21 -5.11 -1.86 6.25
N CYS A 22 -4.96 -1.82 4.92
CA CYS A 22 -4.88 -3.05 4.12
C CYS A 22 -3.59 -3.83 4.37
N ILE A 23 -2.44 -3.17 4.45
CA ILE A 23 -1.15 -3.82 4.73
C ILE A 23 -1.18 -4.49 6.10
N ASN A 24 -1.65 -3.79 7.14
CA ASN A 24 -1.78 -4.34 8.48
C ASN A 24 -2.70 -5.57 8.49
N ARG A 25 -3.82 -5.51 7.78
CA ARG A 25 -4.75 -6.63 7.66
C ARG A 25 -4.12 -7.83 6.96
N MET A 26 -3.36 -7.61 5.89
CA MET A 26 -2.64 -8.69 5.20
C MET A 26 -1.58 -9.31 6.10
N GLN A 27 -0.80 -8.50 6.82
CA GLN A 27 0.20 -8.96 7.79
C GLN A 27 -0.41 -9.73 8.98
N GLU A 28 -1.62 -9.35 9.42
CA GLU A 28 -2.35 -10.11 10.44
C GLU A 28 -2.81 -11.49 9.95
N GLU A 29 -3.11 -11.64 8.65
CA GLU A 29 -3.53 -12.91 8.05
C GLU A 29 -2.33 -13.81 7.70
N GLU A 30 -1.29 -13.24 7.08
CA GLU A 30 -0.06 -13.91 6.69
C GLU A 30 1.11 -12.93 6.83
N GLU A 31 2.06 -13.25 7.72
CA GLU A 31 3.25 -12.43 7.94
C GLU A 31 4.17 -12.55 6.73
N GLY A 32 4.34 -11.44 6.01
CA GLY A 32 5.18 -11.36 4.82
C GLY A 32 6.42 -10.51 5.06
N ASP A 33 7.51 -10.88 4.41
CA ASP A 33 8.84 -10.28 4.58
C ASP A 33 9.07 -9.11 3.60
N ALA A 34 8.36 -9.09 2.46
CA ALA A 34 8.58 -8.10 1.41
C ALA A 34 7.27 -7.47 0.90
N LEU A 35 7.26 -6.14 0.73
CA LEU A 35 6.16 -5.36 0.16
C LEU A 35 6.60 -4.68 -1.12
N THR A 36 6.04 -5.10 -2.25
CA THR A 36 6.16 -4.33 -3.50
C THR A 36 5.00 -3.35 -3.60
N ILE A 37 5.28 -2.06 -3.78
CA ILE A 37 4.25 -1.02 -3.90
C ILE A 37 4.46 -0.18 -5.16
N LEU A 38 3.38 0.00 -5.92
CA LEU A 38 3.35 0.69 -7.20
C LEU A 38 2.46 1.94 -7.11
N ALA A 39 3.04 3.11 -7.37
CA ALA A 39 2.30 4.37 -7.45
C ALA A 39 1.57 4.53 -8.79
N GLY A 40 0.33 4.99 -8.72
CA GLY A 40 -0.47 5.39 -9.89
C GLY A 40 -0.01 6.69 -10.53
N GLU A 41 -0.52 6.97 -11.73
CA GLU A 41 -0.19 8.18 -12.51
C GLU A 41 -0.67 9.47 -11.82
N GLU A 42 -1.85 9.43 -11.18
CA GLU A 42 -2.44 10.59 -10.51
C GLU A 42 -1.86 10.86 -9.10
N LEU A 43 -1.04 9.95 -8.56
CA LEU A 43 -0.45 10.11 -7.24
C LEU A 43 0.88 10.86 -7.33
N SER A 44 0.98 12.06 -6.75
CA SER A 44 2.22 12.84 -6.74
C SER A 44 3.37 12.12 -6.01
N ASP A 45 4.63 12.41 -6.36
CA ASP A 45 5.81 11.83 -5.70
C ASP A 45 5.83 12.14 -4.19
N GLU A 46 5.44 13.35 -3.80
CA GLU A 46 5.36 13.75 -2.40
C GLU A 46 4.36 12.89 -1.62
N ALA A 47 3.12 12.77 -2.12
CA ALA A 47 2.10 11.94 -1.49
C ALA A 47 2.48 10.45 -1.47
N PHE A 48 3.19 9.97 -2.48
CA PHE A 48 3.65 8.59 -2.51
C PHE A 48 4.75 8.34 -1.47
N GLN A 49 5.72 9.24 -1.35
CA GLN A 49 6.75 9.15 -0.33
C GLN A 49 6.15 9.19 1.08
N GLU A 50 5.16 10.06 1.33
CA GLU A 50 4.44 10.07 2.61
C GLU A 50 3.74 8.74 2.94
N ILE A 51 3.32 7.99 1.92
CA ILE A 51 2.74 6.65 2.11
C ILE A 51 3.84 5.65 2.46
N VAL A 52 4.93 5.64 1.69
CA VAL A 52 6.08 4.74 1.92
C VAL A 52 6.65 4.95 3.32
N ASP A 53 6.95 6.19 3.70
CA ASP A 53 7.48 6.52 5.03
C ASP A 53 6.55 6.06 6.16
N ALA A 54 5.22 6.21 5.97
CA ALA A 54 4.25 5.76 6.94
C ALA A 54 4.17 4.23 7.05
N ILE A 55 4.41 3.51 5.94
CA ILE A 55 4.47 2.04 5.96
C ILE A 55 5.75 1.59 6.67
N GLU A 56 6.90 2.20 6.39
CA GLU A 56 8.17 1.87 7.09
C GLU A 56 8.06 2.10 8.60
N GLU A 57 7.35 3.16 9.02
CA GLU A 57 7.12 3.41 10.45
C GLU A 57 6.19 2.37 11.09
N ALA A 58 5.14 1.95 10.36
CA ALA A 58 4.16 0.99 10.86
C ALA A 58 4.65 -0.46 10.84
N GLN A 59 5.51 -0.79 9.87
CA GLN A 59 5.96 -2.14 9.53
C GLN A 59 7.49 -2.13 9.31
N PRO A 60 8.29 -1.92 10.38
CA PRO A 60 9.74 -1.76 10.27
C PRO A 60 10.48 -3.03 9.84
N ASP A 61 9.83 -4.18 9.94
CA ASP A 61 10.39 -5.48 9.59
C ASP A 61 10.14 -5.85 8.11
N LEU A 62 9.30 -5.09 7.38
CA LEU A 62 9.07 -5.31 5.96
C LEU A 62 10.10 -4.62 5.07
N GLU A 63 10.62 -5.37 4.09
CA GLU A 63 11.39 -4.79 3.00
C GLU A 63 10.46 -4.14 1.97
N ILE A 64 10.49 -2.81 1.86
CA ILE A 64 9.63 -2.08 0.93
C ILE A 64 10.36 -1.83 -0.39
N ASP A 65 9.78 -2.32 -1.48
CA ASP A 65 10.22 -2.06 -2.84
C ASP A 65 9.20 -1.17 -3.58
N ALA A 66 9.50 0.14 -3.61
CA ALA A 66 8.60 1.18 -4.11
C ALA A 66 8.94 1.59 -5.56
N HIS A 67 7.95 1.47 -6.45
CA HIS A 67 8.10 1.84 -7.86
C HIS A 67 6.96 2.73 -8.36
N ARG A 68 7.22 3.36 -9.50
CA ARG A 68 6.21 4.06 -10.30
C ARG A 68 5.56 3.06 -11.26
N GLY A 69 4.29 2.74 -10.99
CA GLY A 69 3.51 1.82 -11.82
C GLY A 69 2.72 2.49 -12.95
N GLU A 70 2.59 3.82 -12.92
CA GLU A 70 1.87 4.63 -13.92
C GLU A 70 0.44 4.11 -14.19
N GLN A 71 -0.20 3.56 -13.16
CA GLN A 71 -1.55 3.02 -13.23
C GLN A 71 -2.57 4.16 -13.36
N PRO A 72 -3.45 4.17 -14.37
CA PRO A 72 -4.40 5.26 -14.59
C PRO A 72 -5.67 5.19 -13.71
N LEU A 73 -5.95 4.03 -13.09
CA LEU A 73 -7.21 3.79 -12.35
C LEU A 73 -7.00 3.57 -10.86
N TYR A 74 -5.81 3.13 -10.45
CA TYR A 74 -5.51 2.82 -9.06
C TYR A 74 -4.41 3.75 -8.56
N PRO A 75 -4.65 4.50 -7.48
CA PRO A 75 -3.65 5.41 -6.93
C PRO A 75 -2.44 4.64 -6.37
N VAL A 76 -2.68 3.43 -5.85
CA VAL A 76 -1.65 2.52 -5.33
C VAL A 76 -2.07 1.08 -5.61
N ILE A 77 -1.11 0.24 -5.99
CA ILE A 77 -1.23 -1.23 -6.02
C ILE A 77 -0.07 -1.80 -5.24
N PHE A 78 -0.28 -2.85 -4.45
CA PHE A 78 0.82 -3.51 -3.76
C PHE A 78 0.60 -5.02 -3.62
N SER A 79 1.68 -5.72 -3.33
CA SER A 79 1.70 -7.13 -2.98
C SER A 79 2.65 -7.37 -1.82
N ILE A 80 2.26 -8.27 -0.92
CA ILE A 80 3.08 -8.75 0.19
C ILE A 80 3.42 -10.21 -0.09
N GLU A 81 4.69 -10.58 0.07
CA GLU A 81 5.23 -11.94 -0.06
C GLU A 81 5.88 -12.43 1.23
#